data_AF-X1I2E2-F1
#
_entry.id   AF-X1I2E2-F1
#
_cell.length_a   1.000
_cell.length_b   1.000
_cell.length_c   1.000
_cell.angle_alpha   90.00
_cell.angle_beta   90.00
_cell.angle_gamma   90.00
#
_symmetry.space_group_name_H-M   'P 1'
#
loop_
_entity.id
_entity.type
_entity.pdbx_description
1 polymer ?
#
loop_
_entity_poly.entity_id
_entity_poly.type
_entity_poly.pdbx_seq_one_letter_code
_entity_poly.pdbx_strand_id
1 'polypeptide(L)'
;MIINKRLLLVSILILSFCSVSYALKVENSFRNITWGMSKEEILKVESGMKFEKKELGEKNLIRSKTRLAGLKCFLIYTFVRDKLVGAAYLFDEIYQDKSDYQDDFDTLKELLIQKYGELESEDLVDKDAFYFMVDSNTENYIHRITWKTNDTEIALFIDKSASEIDVFITYDSIELMEWAEKILLEEDLEKL
;
A
#
# COMPACT_ATOMS: atom_id res chain seq x y z
N MET A 1 -24.11 -31.65 53.19
CA MET A 1 -23.40 -31.85 51.92
C MET A 1 -21.99 -31.28 52.06
N ILE A 2 -20.99 -32.13 52.31
CA ILE A 2 -19.61 -31.69 52.59
C ILE A 2 -18.91 -31.56 51.24
N ILE A 3 -18.83 -30.34 50.72
CA ILE A 3 -18.07 -30.07 49.51
C ILE A 3 -16.59 -30.22 49.84
N ASN A 4 -15.92 -31.12 49.13
CA ASN A 4 -14.57 -31.54 49.42
C ASN A 4 -13.61 -30.38 49.07
N LYS A 5 -12.96 -29.76 50.07
CA LYS A 5 -12.09 -28.57 49.88
C LYS A 5 -10.98 -28.77 48.84
N ARG A 6 -10.55 -30.01 48.62
CA ARG A 6 -9.58 -30.38 47.57
C ARG A 6 -10.18 -30.34 46.15
N LEU A 7 -11.46 -30.64 45.99
CA LEU A 7 -12.16 -30.52 44.69
C LEU A 7 -12.37 -29.04 44.30
N LEU A 8 -12.63 -28.18 45.30
CA LEU A 8 -12.90 -26.76 45.08
C LEU A 8 -11.64 -25.96 44.67
N LEU A 9 -10.46 -26.40 45.11
CA LEU A 9 -9.17 -25.81 44.73
C LEU A 9 -8.76 -26.15 43.29
N VAL A 10 -9.09 -27.35 42.80
CA VAL A 10 -8.81 -27.74 41.41
C VAL A 10 -9.73 -27.00 40.43
N SER A 11 -10.99 -26.74 40.81
CA SER A 11 -11.91 -25.95 39.98
C SER A 11 -11.51 -24.47 39.84
N ILE A 12 -10.84 -23.87 40.85
CA ILE A 12 -10.40 -22.47 40.80
C ILE A 12 -9.13 -22.30 39.94
N LEU A 13 -8.26 -23.32 39.88
CA LEU A 13 -7.04 -23.28 39.06
C LEU A 13 -7.30 -23.43 37.55
N ILE A 14 -8.37 -24.11 37.14
CA ILE A 14 -8.72 -24.31 35.72
C ILE A 14 -9.41 -23.08 35.11
N LEU A 15 -10.14 -22.29 35.92
CA LEU A 15 -10.77 -21.04 35.48
C LEU A 15 -9.80 -19.87 35.35
N SER A 16 -8.62 -19.95 35.98
CA SER A 16 -7.58 -18.89 35.91
C SER A 16 -6.72 -18.95 34.65
N PHE A 17 -6.87 -19.98 33.80
CA PHE A 17 -5.97 -20.22 32.66
C PHE A 17 -6.53 -19.81 31.29
N CYS A 18 -7.77 -19.29 31.20
CA CYS A 18 -8.44 -19.02 29.92
C CYS A 18 -8.86 -17.57 29.69
N SER A 19 -8.07 -16.60 30.13
CA SER A 19 -8.16 -15.24 29.61
C SER A 19 -6.82 -14.77 29.06
N VAL A 20 -6.21 -15.59 28.20
CA VAL A 20 -5.30 -15.03 27.19
C VAL A 20 -6.21 -14.38 26.16
N SER A 21 -6.48 -13.09 26.36
CA SER A 21 -7.09 -12.27 25.32
C SER A 21 -6.10 -12.20 24.16
N TYR A 22 -6.27 -13.07 23.16
CA TYR A 22 -5.65 -12.86 21.87
C TYR A 22 -6.32 -11.62 21.28
N ALA A 23 -5.76 -10.44 21.56
CA ALA A 23 -5.99 -9.30 20.71
C ALA A 23 -5.44 -9.73 19.34
N LEU A 24 -6.35 -10.07 18.41
CA LEU A 24 -5.99 -10.23 17.01
C LEU A 24 -5.29 -8.94 16.63
N LYS A 25 -3.97 -9.00 16.49
CA LYS A 25 -3.19 -7.91 15.95
C LYS A 25 -3.70 -7.77 14.52
N VAL A 26 -4.58 -6.81 14.29
CA VAL A 26 -4.99 -6.44 12.93
C VAL A 26 -3.69 -6.09 12.24
N GLU A 27 -3.29 -6.95 11.32
CA GLU A 27 -2.12 -6.72 10.51
C GLU A 27 -2.46 -5.53 9.62
N ASN A 28 -1.73 -4.43 9.78
CA ASN A 28 -1.95 -3.25 8.97
C ASN A 28 -1.60 -3.59 7.53
N SER A 29 -2.51 -3.31 6.61
CA SER A 29 -2.29 -3.59 5.18
C SER A 29 -1.11 -2.79 4.62
N PHE A 30 -0.96 -1.54 5.08
CA PHE A 30 0.16 -0.69 4.73
C PHE A 30 0.53 0.22 5.92
N ARG A 31 1.80 0.26 6.33
CA ARG A 31 2.25 1.07 7.49
C ARG A 31 1.35 0.86 8.74
N ASN A 32 0.57 1.88 9.11
CA ASN A 32 -0.33 1.92 10.27
C ASN A 32 -1.80 2.05 9.87
N ILE A 33 -2.15 1.68 8.64
CA ILE A 33 -3.47 1.86 8.06
C ILE A 33 -4.03 0.52 7.54
N THR A 34 -5.34 0.49 7.32
CA THR A 34 -6.05 -0.64 6.72
C THR A 34 -6.82 -0.16 5.50
N TRP A 35 -6.96 -1.01 4.49
CA TRP A 35 -7.77 -0.70 3.32
C TRP A 35 -9.21 -0.34 3.69
N GLY A 36 -9.79 0.61 2.95
CA GLY A 36 -11.14 1.11 3.18
C GLY A 36 -11.26 2.26 4.20
N MET A 37 -10.18 2.61 4.91
CA MET A 37 -10.17 3.81 5.77
C MET A 37 -10.51 5.08 4.98
N SER A 38 -11.20 6.02 5.63
CA SER A 38 -11.57 7.30 5.04
C SER A 38 -10.40 8.28 4.98
N LYS A 39 -10.51 9.33 4.15
CA LYS A 39 -9.51 10.40 4.08
C LYS A 39 -9.25 11.01 5.46
N GLU A 40 -10.29 11.27 6.25
CA GLU A 40 -10.20 11.81 7.60
C GLU A 40 -9.51 10.85 8.58
N GLU A 41 -9.75 9.54 8.44
CA GLU A 41 -9.09 8.53 9.26
C GLU A 41 -7.58 8.49 8.98
N ILE A 42 -7.19 8.53 7.70
CA ILE A 42 -5.79 8.58 7.29
C ILE A 42 -5.10 9.85 7.82
N LEU A 43 -5.76 11.01 7.73
CA LEU A 43 -5.22 12.26 8.28
C LEU A 43 -5.02 12.23 9.81
N LYS A 44 -5.81 11.42 10.54
CA LYS A 44 -5.61 11.22 11.99
C LYS A 44 -4.42 10.29 12.27
N VAL A 45 -4.32 9.18 11.54
CA VAL A 45 -3.20 8.23 11.67
C VAL A 45 -1.87 8.91 11.32
N GLU A 46 -1.87 9.74 10.27
CA GLU A 46 -0.70 10.45 9.75
C GLU A 46 -0.63 11.91 10.26
N SER A 47 -1.12 12.18 11.47
CA SER A 47 -1.28 13.54 12.04
C SER A 47 -0.03 14.44 12.05
N GLY A 48 1.18 13.87 11.89
CA GLY A 48 2.44 14.61 11.78
C GLY A 48 2.81 15.04 10.35
N MET A 49 2.08 14.58 9.34
CA MET A 49 2.37 14.83 7.92
C MET A 49 1.52 15.97 7.36
N LYS A 50 2.06 16.68 6.37
CA LYS A 50 1.34 17.74 5.64
C LYS A 50 0.93 17.21 4.27
N PHE A 51 -0.37 17.05 4.07
CA PHE A 51 -0.90 16.51 2.83
C PHE A 51 -1.40 17.61 1.89
N GLU A 52 -0.98 17.52 0.62
CA GLU A 52 -1.63 18.15 -0.52
C GLU A 52 -2.78 17.27 -0.99
N LYS A 53 -3.87 17.87 -1.49
CA LYS A 53 -5.05 17.16 -1.98
C LYS A 53 -5.24 17.41 -3.47
N LYS A 54 -5.69 16.38 -4.20
CA LYS A 54 -6.08 16.46 -5.60
C LYS A 54 -7.36 15.66 -5.77
N GLU A 55 -8.46 16.34 -6.07
CA GLU A 55 -9.76 15.71 -6.30
C GLU A 55 -9.94 15.52 -7.82
N LEU A 56 -10.35 14.31 -8.23
CA LEU A 56 -10.46 13.87 -9.63
C LEU A 56 -11.77 13.09 -9.83
N GLY A 57 -12.89 13.73 -9.52
CA GLY A 57 -14.20 13.07 -9.60
C GLY A 57 -14.40 12.08 -8.46
N GLU A 58 -14.71 10.82 -8.78
CA GLU A 58 -14.88 9.76 -7.78
C GLU A 58 -13.53 9.33 -7.17
N LYS A 59 -12.43 9.56 -7.89
CA LYS A 59 -11.05 9.33 -7.44
C LYS A 59 -10.48 10.57 -6.77
N ASN A 60 -9.87 10.40 -5.60
CA ASN A 60 -9.21 11.48 -4.87
C ASN A 60 -7.84 11.03 -4.37
N LEU A 61 -6.87 11.94 -4.37
CA LEU A 61 -5.51 11.69 -3.93
C LEU A 61 -5.16 12.65 -2.80
N ILE A 62 -4.44 12.15 -1.80
CA ILE A 62 -3.65 13.00 -0.91
C ILE A 62 -2.19 12.58 -0.99
N ARG A 63 -1.28 13.54 -0.95
CA ARG A 63 0.16 13.24 -0.98
C ARG A 63 0.97 14.08 -0.02
N SER A 64 2.06 13.54 0.49
CA SER A 64 3.00 14.24 1.37
C SER A 64 4.44 13.86 1.06
N LYS A 65 5.38 14.79 1.21
CA LYS A 65 6.81 14.52 1.08
C LYS A 65 7.31 13.71 2.27
N THR A 66 8.10 12.69 2.01
CA THR A 66 8.70 11.82 3.04
C THR A 66 10.03 11.25 2.56
N ARG A 67 10.56 10.27 3.30
CA ARG A 67 11.70 9.45 2.90
C ARG A 67 11.43 7.97 3.12
N LEU A 68 11.92 7.14 2.21
CA LEU A 68 11.99 5.68 2.35
C LEU A 68 13.41 5.23 2.03
N ALA A 69 14.03 4.43 2.90
CA ALA A 69 15.43 4.00 2.75
C ALA A 69 16.43 5.15 2.54
N GLY A 70 16.14 6.35 3.06
CA GLY A 70 16.96 7.56 2.87
C GLY A 70 16.64 8.35 1.60
N LEU A 71 15.98 7.75 0.61
CA LEU A 71 15.56 8.37 -0.65
C LEU A 71 14.37 9.31 -0.42
N LYS A 72 14.35 10.44 -1.12
CA LYS A 72 13.20 11.37 -1.08
C LYS A 72 12.07 10.83 -1.93
N CYS A 73 10.86 10.90 -1.42
CA CYS A 73 9.68 10.47 -2.17
C CYS A 73 8.44 11.22 -1.72
N PHE A 74 7.40 11.12 -2.54
CA PHE A 74 6.03 11.40 -2.15
C PHE A 74 5.38 10.11 -1.68
N LEU A 75 4.78 10.16 -0.49
CA LEU A 75 3.78 9.20 -0.05
C LEU A 75 2.42 9.66 -0.58
N ILE A 76 1.77 8.82 -1.38
CA ILE A 76 0.49 9.08 -2.02
C ILE A 76 -0.53 8.08 -1.49
N TYR A 77 -1.73 8.55 -1.18
CA TYR A 77 -2.88 7.70 -0.84
C TYR A 77 -3.99 7.96 -1.86
N THR A 78 -4.56 6.88 -2.38
CA THR A 78 -5.60 6.88 -3.41
C THR A 78 -6.93 6.43 -2.82
N PHE A 79 -7.95 7.26 -2.99
CA PHE A 79 -9.30 7.03 -2.51
C PHE A 79 -10.27 6.98 -3.67
N VAL A 80 -11.23 6.06 -3.59
CA VAL A 80 -12.42 6.06 -4.45
C VAL A 80 -13.65 6.06 -3.56
N ARG A 81 -14.57 7.01 -3.77
CA ARG A 81 -15.74 7.24 -2.89
C ARG A 81 -15.37 7.26 -1.39
N ASP A 82 -14.30 7.97 -1.08
CA ASP A 82 -13.74 8.12 0.28
C ASP A 82 -13.32 6.81 0.96
N LYS A 83 -13.05 5.76 0.19
CA LYS A 83 -12.41 4.54 0.68
C LYS A 83 -11.00 4.45 0.16
N LEU A 84 -10.04 4.24 1.06
CA LEU A 84 -8.67 4.01 0.66
C LEU A 84 -8.55 2.68 -0.09
N VAL A 85 -8.06 2.73 -1.33
CA VAL A 85 -7.90 1.55 -2.19
C VAL A 85 -6.45 1.27 -2.56
N GLY A 86 -5.57 2.27 -2.45
CA GLY A 86 -4.15 2.08 -2.71
C GLY A 86 -3.27 3.16 -2.09
N ALA A 87 -1.98 2.89 -2.04
CA ALA A 87 -0.95 3.81 -1.59
C ALA A 87 0.32 3.64 -2.43
N ALA A 88 1.12 4.70 -2.55
CA ALA A 88 2.36 4.64 -3.31
C ALA A 88 3.48 5.47 -2.69
N TYR A 89 4.71 5.03 -2.92
CA TYR A 89 5.91 5.84 -2.82
C TYR A 89 6.37 6.19 -4.24
N LEU A 90 6.30 7.48 -4.60
CA LEU A 90 6.82 8.01 -5.85
C LEU A 90 8.14 8.74 -5.55
N PHE A 91 9.26 8.24 -6.06
CA PHE A 91 10.57 8.79 -5.72
C PHE A 91 10.83 10.10 -6.48
N ASP A 92 11.20 11.15 -5.73
CA ASP A 92 11.34 12.53 -6.21
C ASP A 92 12.80 12.79 -6.63
N GLU A 93 13.35 11.91 -7.47
CA GLU A 93 14.71 12.01 -7.99
C GLU A 93 14.68 12.05 -9.52
N ILE A 94 15.26 13.11 -10.09
CA ILE A 94 15.46 13.22 -11.54
C ILE A 94 16.78 12.53 -11.85
N TYR A 95 16.73 11.26 -12.25
CA TYR A 95 17.93 10.51 -12.60
C TYR A 95 18.51 11.01 -13.93
N GLN A 96 19.59 11.79 -13.85
CA GLN A 96 20.35 12.22 -15.04
C GLN A 96 21.34 11.14 -15.50
N ASP A 97 21.84 10.31 -14.57
CA ASP A 97 22.76 9.22 -14.83
C ASP A 97 22.08 7.85 -14.70
N LYS A 98 22.40 6.94 -15.62
CA LYS A 98 21.76 5.61 -15.70
C LYS A 98 22.16 4.65 -14.57
N SER A 99 23.23 4.93 -13.83
CA SER A 99 23.64 4.10 -12.68
C SER A 99 22.71 4.30 -11.49
N ASP A 100 22.32 5.54 -11.25
CA ASP A 100 21.75 5.95 -9.97
C ASP A 100 20.36 5.35 -9.75
N TYR A 101 19.55 5.26 -10.81
CA TYR A 101 18.23 4.62 -10.71
C TYR A 101 18.31 3.10 -10.52
N GLN A 102 19.39 2.45 -11.00
CA GLN A 102 19.56 1.01 -10.85
C GLN A 102 19.93 0.67 -9.41
N ASP A 103 20.88 1.43 -8.84
CA ASP A 103 21.28 1.26 -7.44
C ASP A 103 20.09 1.50 -6.49
N ASP A 104 19.29 2.53 -6.75
CA ASP A 104 18.08 2.81 -5.96
C ASP A 104 17.01 1.72 -6.14
N PHE A 105 16.78 1.26 -7.37
CA PHE A 105 15.83 0.18 -7.63
C PHE A 105 16.25 -1.13 -6.95
N ASP A 106 17.52 -1.51 -7.04
CA ASP A 106 18.05 -2.72 -6.41
C ASP A 106 17.97 -2.61 -4.88
N THR A 107 18.31 -1.44 -4.32
CA THR A 107 18.14 -1.17 -2.89
C THR A 107 16.68 -1.34 -2.44
N LEU A 108 15.72 -0.84 -3.22
CA LEU A 108 14.29 -0.98 -2.93
C LEU A 108 13.81 -2.43 -3.12
N LYS A 109 14.28 -3.13 -4.15
CA LYS A 109 14.00 -4.55 -4.40
C LYS A 109 14.47 -5.39 -3.22
N GLU A 110 15.70 -5.19 -2.75
CA GLU A 110 16.24 -5.88 -1.57
C GLU A 110 15.42 -5.58 -0.31
N LEU A 111 15.02 -4.33 -0.10
CA LEU A 111 14.17 -3.94 1.04
C LEU A 111 12.82 -4.66 1.00
N LEU A 112 12.20 -4.77 -0.18
CA LEU A 112 10.92 -5.47 -0.35
C LEU A 112 11.08 -6.98 -0.18
N ILE A 113 12.17 -7.57 -0.67
CA ILE A 113 12.48 -9.00 -0.43
C ILE A 113 12.66 -9.27 1.07
N GLN A 114 13.39 -8.41 1.78
CA GLN A 114 13.56 -8.56 3.23
C GLN A 114 12.23 -8.45 3.98
N LYS A 115 11.29 -7.65 3.48
CA LYS A 115 10.01 -7.41 4.14
C LYS A 115 8.94 -8.46 3.82
N TYR A 116 8.86 -8.90 2.56
CA TYR A 116 7.77 -9.73 2.05
C TYR A 116 8.21 -11.11 1.58
N GLY A 117 9.52 -11.38 1.49
CA GLY A 117 10.06 -12.65 1.04
C GLY A 117 10.35 -12.69 -0.46
N GLU A 118 10.25 -13.88 -1.05
CA GLU A 118 10.47 -14.07 -2.49
C GLU A 118 9.45 -13.28 -3.31
N LEU A 119 9.88 -12.76 -4.46
CA LEU A 119 8.99 -12.07 -5.40
C LEU A 119 8.01 -13.06 -6.04
N GLU A 120 6.79 -12.59 -6.29
CA GLU A 120 5.74 -13.35 -6.96
C GLU A 120 5.98 -13.39 -8.48
N SER A 121 6.30 -12.24 -9.08
CA SER A 121 6.61 -12.13 -10.51
C SER A 121 7.55 -10.96 -10.82
N GLU A 122 8.19 -11.03 -11.99
CA GLU A 122 9.03 -9.98 -12.58
C GLU A 122 8.76 -9.92 -14.09
N ASP A 123 8.13 -8.84 -14.55
CA ASP A 123 7.52 -8.74 -15.88
C ASP A 123 7.71 -7.35 -16.51
N LEU A 124 7.49 -7.26 -17.83
CA LEU A 124 7.31 -6.00 -18.55
C LEU A 124 5.82 -5.80 -18.80
N VAL A 125 5.24 -4.73 -18.23
CA VAL A 125 3.79 -4.45 -18.33
C VAL A 125 3.51 -3.23 -19.20
N ASP A 126 2.34 -3.26 -19.85
CA ASP A 126 1.80 -2.15 -20.64
C ASP A 126 1.11 -1.11 -19.74
N LYS A 127 1.01 0.13 -20.23
CA LYS A 127 0.56 1.34 -19.52
C LYS A 127 -0.84 1.25 -18.94
N ASP A 128 -1.78 0.60 -19.66
CA ASP A 128 -3.20 0.65 -19.29
C ASP A 128 -3.50 0.01 -17.93
N ALA A 129 -2.63 -0.91 -17.47
CA ALA A 129 -2.72 -1.50 -16.14
C ALA A 129 -2.28 -0.54 -15.01
N PHE A 130 -1.57 0.54 -15.33
CA PHE A 130 -0.88 1.40 -14.36
C PHE A 130 -1.62 2.73 -14.07
N TYR A 131 -2.41 3.23 -15.02
CA TYR A 131 -3.06 4.55 -14.97
C TYR A 131 -4.02 4.75 -13.77
N PHE A 132 -4.55 3.67 -13.21
CA PHE A 132 -5.49 3.74 -12.09
C PHE A 132 -4.84 4.24 -10.78
N MET A 133 -3.52 4.23 -10.66
CA MET A 133 -2.84 4.40 -9.36
C MET A 133 -2.10 5.73 -9.24
N VAL A 134 -1.39 6.11 -10.30
CA VAL A 134 -0.57 7.31 -10.38
C VAL A 134 -0.91 8.02 -11.68
N ASP A 135 -1.24 9.31 -11.58
CA ASP A 135 -1.44 10.17 -12.76
C ASP A 135 -0.08 10.38 -13.43
N SER A 136 0.30 9.44 -14.30
CA SER A 136 1.59 9.39 -14.98
C SER A 136 1.42 9.49 -16.50
N ASN A 137 2.18 10.38 -17.12
CA ASN A 137 2.16 10.66 -18.57
C ASN A 137 3.29 9.89 -19.28
N THR A 138 3.31 8.57 -19.21
CA THR A 138 4.42 7.77 -19.78
C THR A 138 4.07 7.12 -21.12
N GLU A 139 5.10 6.84 -21.93
CA GLU A 139 5.01 6.39 -23.34
C GLU A 139 5.64 4.99 -23.60
N ASN A 140 6.11 4.26 -22.58
CA ASN A 140 6.87 3.00 -22.74
C ASN A 140 6.43 1.87 -21.79
N TYR A 141 6.92 0.64 -22.04
CA TYR A 141 6.77 -0.52 -21.15
C TYR A 141 7.41 -0.25 -19.78
N ILE A 142 6.72 -0.68 -18.72
CA ILE A 142 7.15 -0.51 -17.33
C ILE A 142 7.72 -1.83 -16.83
N HIS A 143 8.95 -1.82 -16.29
CA HIS A 143 9.49 -2.99 -15.60
C HIS A 143 8.83 -3.10 -14.23
N ARG A 144 8.26 -4.26 -13.91
CA ARG A 144 7.44 -4.48 -12.71
C ARG A 144 7.89 -5.72 -11.97
N ILE A 145 8.07 -5.59 -10.66
CA ILE A 145 8.31 -6.71 -9.73
C ILE A 145 7.19 -6.72 -8.70
N THR A 146 6.61 -7.88 -8.43
CA THR A 146 5.43 -8.00 -7.57
C THR A 146 5.66 -8.88 -6.33
N TRP A 147 4.92 -8.57 -5.28
CA TRP A 147 4.72 -9.40 -4.09
C TRP A 147 3.24 -9.37 -3.73
N LYS A 148 2.81 -10.35 -2.93
CA LYS A 148 1.43 -10.46 -2.52
C LYS A 148 1.31 -10.85 -1.04
N THR A 149 0.43 -10.15 -0.33
CA THR A 149 -0.06 -10.56 0.99
C THR A 149 -1.48 -11.10 0.87
N ASN A 150 -2.15 -11.36 2.00
CA ASN A 150 -3.54 -11.81 1.98
C ASN A 150 -4.52 -10.77 1.41
N ASP A 151 -4.23 -9.47 1.57
CA ASP A 151 -5.15 -8.38 1.24
C ASP A 151 -4.51 -7.29 0.35
N THR A 152 -3.22 -7.42 0.04
CA THR A 152 -2.44 -6.38 -0.63
C THR A 152 -1.59 -6.94 -1.75
N GLU A 153 -1.68 -6.34 -2.92
CA GLU A 153 -0.70 -6.48 -4.00
C GLU A 153 0.34 -5.36 -3.88
N ILE A 154 1.61 -5.72 -4.01
CA ILE A 154 2.73 -4.80 -3.85
C ILE A 154 3.51 -4.86 -5.13
N ALA A 155 3.80 -3.72 -5.74
CA ALA A 155 4.62 -3.70 -6.94
C ALA A 155 5.66 -2.59 -6.91
N LEU A 156 6.90 -2.94 -7.27
CA LEU A 156 7.99 -2.01 -7.54
C LEU A 156 8.11 -1.86 -9.05
N PHE A 157 8.25 -0.63 -9.51
CA PHE A 157 8.29 -0.31 -10.92
C PHE A 157 9.47 0.59 -11.27
N ILE A 158 9.96 0.42 -12.50
CA ILE A 158 10.74 1.43 -13.22
C ILE A 158 9.99 1.77 -14.50
N ASP A 159 9.69 3.05 -14.66
CA ASP A 159 9.28 3.64 -15.93
C ASP A 159 10.47 4.34 -16.58
N LYS A 160 10.78 3.97 -17.82
CA LYS A 160 11.81 4.63 -18.63
C LYS A 160 11.09 5.38 -19.74
N SER A 161 10.43 6.48 -19.41
CA SER A 161 9.90 7.40 -20.40
C SER A 161 11.06 8.09 -21.13
N ALA A 162 10.83 8.59 -22.35
CA ALA A 162 11.91 9.09 -23.22
C ALA A 162 12.71 10.27 -22.64
N SER A 163 12.19 10.98 -21.64
CA SER A 163 12.84 12.14 -20.99
C SER A 163 13.21 11.93 -19.52
N GLU A 164 12.57 11.01 -18.81
CA GLU A 164 12.71 10.85 -17.35
C GLU A 164 12.56 9.38 -16.96
N ILE A 165 13.34 8.95 -15.95
CA ILE A 165 13.20 7.62 -15.34
C ILE A 165 12.48 7.81 -14.01
N ASP A 166 11.34 7.14 -13.84
CA ASP A 166 10.60 7.14 -12.58
C ASP A 166 10.72 5.79 -11.89
N VAL A 167 10.93 5.83 -10.58
CA VAL A 167 10.85 4.66 -9.71
C VAL A 167 9.67 4.87 -8.77
N PHE A 168 8.88 3.82 -8.53
CA PHE A 168 7.79 3.89 -7.56
C PHE A 168 7.44 2.51 -7.00
N ILE A 169 6.92 2.51 -5.77
CA ILE A 169 6.35 1.33 -5.12
C ILE A 169 4.87 1.59 -4.91
N THR A 170 4.03 0.60 -5.21
CA THR A 170 2.59 0.61 -4.98
C THR A 170 2.19 -0.45 -3.95
N TYR A 171 1.07 -0.19 -3.29
CA TYR A 171 0.44 -1.04 -2.29
C TYR A 171 -1.06 -0.93 -2.51
N ASP A 172 -1.67 -2.01 -2.97
CA ASP A 172 -3.01 -1.97 -3.53
C ASP A 172 -3.91 -3.01 -2.88
N SER A 173 -5.09 -2.57 -2.47
CA SER A 173 -6.08 -3.49 -1.91
C SER A 173 -6.53 -4.48 -2.99
N ILE A 174 -6.34 -5.77 -2.75
CA ILE A 174 -6.79 -6.80 -3.70
C ILE A 174 -8.30 -6.70 -3.93
N GLU A 175 -9.08 -6.58 -2.85
CA GLU A 175 -10.55 -6.55 -2.94
C GLU A 175 -11.09 -5.19 -3.40
N LEU A 176 -10.58 -4.09 -2.83
CA LEU A 176 -11.14 -2.77 -3.13
C LEU A 176 -10.69 -2.23 -4.48
N MET A 177 -9.57 -2.71 -5.05
CA MET A 177 -9.14 -2.25 -6.37
C MET A 177 -10.10 -2.68 -7.47
N GLU A 178 -10.54 -3.95 -7.49
CA GLU A 178 -11.54 -4.41 -8.46
C GLU A 178 -12.86 -3.64 -8.38
N TRP A 179 -13.25 -3.22 -7.17
CA TRP A 179 -14.42 -2.37 -6.95
C TRP A 179 -14.20 -0.94 -7.43
N ALA A 180 -13.03 -0.36 -7.14
CA ALA A 180 -12.65 0.98 -7.56
C ALA A 180 -12.59 1.11 -9.07
N GLU A 181 -11.96 0.16 -9.76
CA GLU A 181 -11.86 0.14 -11.23
C GLU A 181 -13.23 0.22 -11.90
N LYS A 182 -14.22 -0.54 -11.42
CA LYS A 182 -15.59 -0.50 -11.95
C LYS A 182 -16.22 0.89 -11.83
N ILE A 183 -16.06 1.55 -10.68
CA ILE A 183 -16.58 2.91 -10.46
C ILE A 183 -15.92 3.91 -11.42
N LEU A 184 -14.60 3.83 -11.57
CA LEU A 184 -13.86 4.78 -12.41
C LEU A 184 -14.16 4.57 -13.90
N LEU A 185 -14.31 3.32 -14.33
CA LEU A 185 -14.76 3.00 -15.69
C LEU A 185 -16.18 3.51 -15.97
N GLU A 186 -17.10 3.35 -15.02
CA GLU A 186 -18.46 3.91 -15.14
C GLU A 186 -18.42 5.44 -15.24
N GLU A 187 -17.64 6.12 -14.40
CA GLU A 187 -17.49 7.57 -14.43
C GLU A 187 -16.89 8.09 -15.75
N ASP A 188 -15.90 7.41 -16.30
CA ASP A 188 -15.29 7.78 -17.58
C ASP A 188 -16.25 7.57 -18.76
N LEU A 189 -17.07 6.51 -18.73
CA LEU A 189 -18.11 6.27 -19.74
C LEU A 189 -19.22 7.32 -19.70
N GLU A 190 -19.56 7.86 -18.52
CA GLU A 190 -20.55 8.94 -18.38
C GLU A 190 -20.05 10.30 -18.91
N LYS A 191 -18.74 10.46 -19.09
CA LYS A 191 -18.12 11.71 -19.59
C LYS A 191 -17.96 11.74 -21.12
N LEU A 192 -18.22 10.63 -21.82
CA LEU A 192 -18.17 10.50 -23.29
C LEU A 192 -19.48 10.88 -23.96
#